data_AF-A0A6B3C8Q5-F1
#
_entry.id   AF-A0A6B3C8Q5-F1
#
_cell.length_a   1.000
_cell.length_b   1.000
_cell.length_c   1.000
_cell.angle_alpha   90.00
_cell.angle_beta   90.00
_cell.angle_gamma   90.00
#
_symmetry.space_group_name_H-M   'P 1'
#
loop_
_entity.id
_entity.type
_entity.pdbx_description
1 polymer ?
#
loop_
_entity_poly.entity_id
_entity_poly.type
_entity_poly.pdbx_seq_one_letter_code
_entity_poly.pdbx_strand_id
1 'polypeptide(L)'
;HPRAAAAFVALLRGPVGRQALEDAGFQIVNREPFNILYLGMNQANPDLADPRVRQAIAYAIDKEALVAQTLPEGTEVATNFVPPSVAGWNPDVAQYAYDPEKAKALLAEAGKSDLTIDFNYPTNVSRP
;
A
#
# COMPACT_ATOMS: atom_id res chain seq x y z
N HIS A 1 36.16 -0.60 -33.73
CA HIS A 1 34.84 -0.08 -33.30
C HIS A 1 34.08 -1.18 -32.57
N PRO A 2 34.03 -1.19 -31.22
CA PRO A 2 33.23 -2.16 -30.48
C PRO A 2 31.75 -1.76 -30.54
N ARG A 3 30.88 -2.76 -30.74
CA ARG A 3 29.44 -2.64 -30.89
C ARG A 3 28.84 -2.08 -29.60
N ALA A 4 28.04 -1.01 -29.72
CA ALA A 4 27.25 -0.48 -28.62
C ALA A 4 26.33 -1.60 -28.08
N ALA A 5 26.47 -1.93 -26.80
CA ALA A 5 25.54 -2.80 -26.10
C ALA A 5 24.21 -2.04 -25.95
N ALA A 6 23.17 -2.51 -26.62
CA ALA A 6 21.82 -2.01 -26.41
C ALA A 6 21.35 -2.45 -25.02
N ALA A 7 21.26 -1.50 -24.08
CA ALA A 7 20.65 -1.75 -22.78
C ALA A 7 19.12 -1.72 -22.94
N PHE A 8 18.48 -2.89 -22.83
CA PHE A 8 17.03 -3.00 -22.79
C PHE A 8 16.59 -2.90 -21.33
N VAL A 9 15.87 -1.84 -20.96
CA VAL A 9 15.32 -1.68 -19.60
C VAL A 9 13.90 -2.22 -19.62
N ALA A 10 13.70 -3.40 -19.02
CA ALA A 10 12.39 -3.99 -18.80
C ALA A 10 12.00 -3.85 -17.33
N LEU A 11 10.81 -3.30 -17.06
CA LEU A 11 10.24 -3.23 -15.71
C LEU A 11 9.54 -4.56 -15.40
N LEU A 12 10.23 -5.44 -14.69
CA LEU A 12 9.66 -6.71 -14.25
C LEU A 12 8.81 -6.48 -12.99
N ARG A 13 7.56 -6.97 -13.00
CA ARG A 13 6.73 -7.07 -11.80
C ARG A 13 6.83 -8.49 -11.25
N GLY A 14 7.42 -8.65 -10.07
CA GLY A 14 7.47 -9.94 -9.35
C GLY A 14 8.65 -10.85 -9.74
N PRO A 15 8.73 -12.06 -9.15
CA PRO A 15 9.83 -13.01 -9.39
C PRO A 15 9.68 -13.81 -10.69
N VAL A 16 8.52 -13.79 -11.32
CA VAL A 16 8.25 -14.53 -12.56
C VAL A 16 9.15 -14.00 -13.68
N GLY A 17 10.05 -14.85 -14.17
CA GLY A 17 10.99 -14.53 -15.26
C GLY A 17 12.34 -13.98 -14.80
N ARG A 18 12.55 -13.67 -13.51
CA ARG A 18 13.82 -13.12 -13.01
C ARG A 18 14.97 -14.12 -13.17
N GLN A 19 14.76 -15.36 -12.70
CA GLN A 19 15.74 -16.44 -12.81
C GLN A 19 16.14 -16.71 -14.27
N ALA A 20 15.15 -16.80 -15.17
CA ALA A 20 15.41 -17.05 -16.59
C ALA A 20 16.22 -15.91 -17.26
N LEU A 21 16.09 -14.68 -16.78
CA LEU A 21 16.85 -13.54 -17.29
C LEU A 21 18.27 -13.49 -16.70
N GLU A 22 18.43 -13.86 -15.43
CA GLU A 22 19.75 -14.05 -14.81
C GLU A 22 20.52 -15.17 -15.52
N ASP A 23 19.88 -16.31 -15.77
CA ASP A 23 20.45 -17.44 -16.50
C ASP A 23 20.83 -17.07 -17.95
N ALA A 24 20.10 -16.16 -18.57
CA ALA A 24 20.39 -15.62 -19.91
C ALA A 24 21.47 -14.52 -19.91
N GLY A 25 22.07 -14.19 -18.76
CA GLY A 25 23.17 -13.24 -18.64
C GLY A 25 22.76 -11.77 -18.60
N PHE A 26 21.49 -11.47 -18.36
CA PHE A 26 21.04 -10.08 -18.18
C PHE A 26 21.38 -9.58 -16.77
N GLN A 27 21.78 -8.31 -16.68
CA GLN A 27 21.91 -7.65 -15.39
C GLN A 27 20.54 -7.22 -14.87
N ILE A 28 20.14 -7.77 -13.73
CA ILE A 28 18.92 -7.37 -13.03
C ILE A 28 19.26 -6.30 -12.00
N VAL A 29 18.77 -5.09 -12.25
CA VAL A 29 18.90 -3.97 -11.30
C VAL A 29 17.62 -3.90 -10.47
N ASN A 30 17.71 -4.33 -9.22
CA ASN A 30 16.59 -4.17 -8.28
C ASN A 30 16.54 -2.72 -7.79
N ARG A 31 15.38 -2.08 -7.89
CA ARG A 31 15.13 -0.76 -7.32
C ARG A 31 14.08 -0.91 -6.24
N GLU A 32 14.31 -0.26 -5.11
CA GLU A 32 13.29 -0.20 -4.06
C GLU A 32 11.98 0.35 -4.64
N PRO A 33 10.83 -0.28 -4.32
CA PRO A 33 9.54 0.18 -4.80
C PRO A 33 9.28 1.62 -4.36
N PHE A 34 9.07 2.53 -5.31
CA PHE A 34 8.66 3.91 -5.04
C PHE A 34 7.15 4.08 -5.28
N ASN A 35 6.35 3.24 -4.62
CA ASN A 35 4.90 3.27 -4.74
C ASN A 35 4.25 2.93 -3.41
N ILE A 36 3.09 3.55 -3.16
CA ILE A 36 2.27 3.28 -1.98
C ILE A 36 0.84 2.95 -2.42
N LEU A 37 0.26 1.94 -1.80
CA LEU A 37 -1.18 1.71 -1.84
C LEU A 37 -1.78 2.32 -0.57
N TYR A 38 -2.77 3.19 -0.73
CA TYR A 38 -3.42 3.86 0.40
C TYR A 38 -4.93 4.00 0.16
N LEU A 39 -5.67 4.14 1.25
CA LEU A 39 -7.08 4.48 1.24
C LEU A 39 -7.24 5.97 1.57
N GLY A 40 -7.67 6.76 0.60
CA GLY A 40 -8.04 8.16 0.83
C GLY A 40 -9.40 8.26 1.51
N MET A 41 -9.49 9.03 2.59
CA MET A 41 -10.75 9.31 3.29
C MET A 41 -11.13 10.78 3.13
N ASN A 42 -12.20 11.06 2.39
CA ASN A 42 -12.64 12.42 2.10
C ASN A 42 -13.33 13.04 3.33
N GLN A 43 -12.68 14.00 3.98
CA GLN A 43 -13.19 14.67 5.18
C GLN A 43 -14.36 15.63 4.89
N ALA A 44 -14.68 15.90 3.62
CA ALA A 44 -15.90 16.62 3.25
C ALA A 44 -17.16 15.74 3.38
N ASN A 45 -17.01 14.41 3.45
CA ASN A 45 -18.11 13.53 3.85
C ASN A 45 -18.34 13.71 5.37
N PRO A 46 -19.57 14.06 5.81
CA PRO A 46 -19.86 14.32 7.23
C PRO A 46 -19.53 13.15 8.17
N ASP A 47 -19.67 11.91 7.72
CA ASP A 47 -19.34 10.73 8.53
C ASP A 47 -17.84 10.53 8.67
N LEU A 48 -17.08 10.83 7.61
CA LEU A 48 -15.62 10.77 7.61
C LEU A 48 -14.96 12.02 8.18
N ALA A 49 -15.70 13.07 8.53
CA ALA A 49 -15.18 14.28 9.14
C ALA A 49 -14.69 14.03 10.57
N ASP A 50 -15.36 13.13 11.32
CA ASP A 50 -14.94 12.74 12.66
C ASP A 50 -13.66 11.87 12.59
N PRO A 51 -12.54 12.28 13.23
CA PRO A 51 -11.32 11.49 13.22
C PRO A 51 -11.50 10.09 13.81
N ARG A 52 -12.42 9.89 14.76
CA ARG A 52 -12.65 8.58 15.39
C ARG A 52 -13.18 7.56 14.39
N VAL A 53 -14.01 7.99 13.44
CA VAL A 53 -14.51 7.13 12.35
C VAL A 53 -13.35 6.71 11.43
N ARG A 54 -12.44 7.64 11.09
CA ARG A 54 -11.25 7.32 10.28
C ARG A 54 -10.28 6.37 11.01
N GLN A 55 -10.11 6.57 12.31
CA GLN A 55 -9.31 5.68 13.16
C GLN A 55 -9.94 4.29 13.27
N ALA A 56 -11.26 4.21 13.41
CA ALA A 56 -11.98 2.94 13.42
C ALA A 56 -11.76 2.15 12.13
N ILE A 57 -11.88 2.82 10.96
CA ILE A 57 -11.59 2.20 9.66
C ILE A 57 -10.13 1.69 9.63
N ALA A 58 -9.17 2.47 10.14
CA ALA A 58 -7.77 2.06 10.17
C ALA A 58 -7.51 0.83 11.06
N TYR A 59 -8.20 0.71 12.20
CA TYR A 59 -8.13 -0.47 13.09
C TYR A 59 -8.88 -1.69 12.52
N ALA A 60 -9.89 -1.48 11.67
CA ALA A 60 -10.69 -2.56 11.09
C ALA A 60 -10.03 -3.28 9.91
N ILE A 61 -8.93 -2.75 9.37
CA ILE A 61 -8.24 -3.31 8.20
C ILE A 61 -7.07 -4.17 8.65
N ASP A 62 -7.11 -5.47 8.34
CA ASP A 62 -5.98 -6.38 8.48
C ASP A 62 -5.01 -6.18 7.31
N LYS A 63 -3.98 -5.35 7.52
CA LYS A 63 -3.03 -4.98 6.47
C LYS A 63 -2.08 -6.13 6.18
N GLU A 64 -1.69 -6.88 7.19
CA GLU A 64 -0.84 -8.05 7.11
C GLU A 64 -1.50 -9.13 6.22
N ALA A 65 -2.77 -9.45 6.48
CA ALA A 65 -3.53 -10.39 5.65
C ALA A 65 -3.72 -9.87 4.22
N LEU A 66 -4.02 -8.57 4.04
CA LEU A 66 -4.15 -7.96 2.71
C LEU A 66 -2.86 -8.12 1.90
N VAL A 67 -1.71 -7.80 2.50
CA VAL A 67 -0.39 -7.94 1.86
C VAL A 67 -0.12 -9.40 1.50
N ALA A 68 -0.30 -10.31 2.46
CA ALA A 68 0.04 -11.73 2.27
C ALA A 68 -0.84 -12.44 1.24
N GLN A 69 -2.12 -12.09 1.15
CA GLN A 69 -3.10 -12.84 0.35
C GLN A 69 -3.41 -12.20 -1.01
N THR A 70 -3.25 -10.87 -1.14
CA THR A 70 -3.77 -10.13 -2.30
C THR A 70 -2.68 -9.40 -3.08
N LEU A 71 -1.59 -8.98 -2.41
CA LEU A 71 -0.58 -8.13 -3.04
C LEU A 71 0.63 -8.94 -3.55
N PRO A 72 1.39 -8.40 -4.54
CA PRO A 72 2.56 -9.09 -5.07
C PRO A 72 3.61 -9.38 -3.99
N GLU A 73 4.35 -10.47 -4.18
CA GLU A 73 5.49 -10.82 -3.35
C GLU A 73 6.51 -9.66 -3.25
N GLY A 74 7.04 -9.43 -2.06
CA GLY A 74 7.92 -8.30 -1.75
C GLY A 74 7.19 -7.00 -1.38
N THR A 75 5.85 -7.02 -1.28
CA THR A 75 5.10 -5.92 -0.67
C THR A 75 5.25 -5.95 0.84
N GLU A 76 5.45 -4.79 1.46
CA GLU A 76 5.53 -4.62 2.90
C GLU A 76 4.35 -3.78 3.42
N VAL A 77 3.97 -3.98 4.69
CA VAL A 77 2.96 -3.14 5.35
C VAL A 77 3.53 -1.73 5.53
N ALA A 78 2.90 -0.75 4.89
CA ALA A 78 3.32 0.64 4.99
C ALA A 78 3.02 1.20 6.40
N THR A 79 4.06 1.70 7.07
CA THR A 79 3.95 2.41 8.36
C THR A 79 3.88 3.93 8.19
N ASN A 80 4.35 4.42 7.03
CA ASN A 80 4.42 5.83 6.65
C ASN A 80 3.85 6.03 5.24
N PHE A 81 3.56 7.28 4.89
CA PHE A 81 3.13 7.63 3.53
C PHE A 81 4.27 7.57 2.50
N VAL A 82 5.53 7.69 2.97
CA VAL A 82 6.74 7.58 2.16
C VAL A 82 7.55 6.36 2.61
N PRO A 83 8.34 5.73 1.72
CA PRO A 83 9.21 4.61 2.11
C PRO A 83 10.40 5.09 2.97
N PRO A 84 11.08 4.17 3.70
CA PRO A 84 12.23 4.50 4.56
C PRO A 84 13.38 5.21 3.86
N SER A 85 13.55 4.98 2.56
CA SER A 85 14.59 5.62 1.74
C SER A 85 14.30 7.09 1.40
N VAL A 86 13.12 7.62 1.73
CA VAL A 86 12.73 9.01 1.48
C VAL A 86 12.93 9.88 2.72
N ALA A 87 13.57 11.04 2.52
CA ALA A 87 13.71 12.05 3.56
C ALA A 87 12.33 12.48 4.11
N GLY A 88 12.18 12.44 5.43
CA GLY A 88 10.90 12.68 6.12
C GLY A 88 10.20 11.43 6.61
N TRP A 89 10.71 10.23 6.31
CA TRP A 89 10.30 9.00 7.00
C TRP A 89 10.64 9.06 8.49
N ASN A 90 9.72 8.57 9.33
CA ASN A 90 9.88 8.55 10.78
C ASN A 90 9.49 7.15 11.31
N PRO A 91 10.35 6.46 12.09
CA PRO A 91 9.99 5.18 12.70
C PRO A 91 8.93 5.31 13.80
N ASP A 92 8.82 6.46 14.44
CA ASP A 92 8.05 6.67 15.67
C ASP A 92 6.62 7.20 15.40
N VAL A 93 6.06 6.87 14.25
CA VAL A 93 4.69 7.24 13.89
C VAL A 93 3.66 6.29 14.49
N ALA A 94 2.57 6.85 15.01
CA ALA A 94 1.47 6.06 15.56
C ALA A 94 0.92 5.08 14.52
N GLN A 95 0.88 3.80 14.89
CA GLN A 95 0.35 2.73 14.06
C GLN A 95 -1.06 2.32 14.49
N TYR A 96 -1.84 1.87 13.52
CA TYR A 96 -3.15 1.28 13.71
C TYR A 96 -3.02 -0.21 13.38
N ALA A 97 -2.79 -1.02 14.42
CA ALA A 97 -2.79 -2.48 14.32
C ALA A 97 -4.21 -2.97 14.03
N TYR A 98 -4.34 -4.18 13.50
CA TYR A 98 -5.66 -4.79 13.30
C TYR A 98 -6.33 -5.08 14.66
N ASP A 99 -7.41 -4.36 14.95
CA ASP A 99 -8.21 -4.49 16.18
C ASP A 99 -9.68 -4.14 15.90
N PRO A 100 -10.49 -5.11 15.45
CA PRO A 100 -11.92 -4.92 15.17
C PRO A 100 -12.73 -4.46 16.39
N GLU A 101 -12.32 -4.83 17.60
CA GLU A 101 -13.06 -4.45 18.82
C GLU A 101 -12.83 -2.98 19.15
N LYS A 102 -11.59 -2.49 19.02
CA LYS A 102 -11.29 -1.06 19.12
C LYS A 102 -11.96 -0.25 18.02
N ALA A 103 -12.05 -0.79 16.80
CA ALA A 103 -12.78 -0.15 15.72
C ALA A 103 -14.27 0.04 16.07
N LYS A 104 -14.94 -1.01 16.58
CA LYS A 104 -16.34 -0.92 17.04
C LYS A 104 -16.51 0.08 18.18
N ALA A 105 -15.59 0.08 19.15
CA ALA A 105 -15.63 1.03 20.27
C ALA A 105 -15.55 2.49 19.79
N LEU A 106 -14.61 2.80 18.88
CA LEU A 106 -14.46 4.13 18.30
C LEU A 106 -15.71 4.58 17.51
N LEU A 107 -16.36 3.67 16.77
CA LEU A 107 -17.61 3.97 16.08
C LEU A 107 -18.76 4.25 17.06
N ALA A 108 -18.86 3.47 18.14
CA ALA A 108 -19.85 3.69 19.19
C ALA A 108 -19.64 5.04 19.90
N GLU A 109 -18.39 5.41 20.22
CA GLU A 109 -18.02 6.71 20.77
C GLU A 109 -18.35 7.87 19.81
N ALA A 110 -18.26 7.63 18.49
CA ALA A 110 -18.65 8.56 17.45
C ALA A 110 -20.17 8.60 17.19
N GLY A 111 -20.95 7.78 17.89
CA GLY A 111 -22.41 7.67 17.70
C GLY A 111 -22.81 7.07 16.35
N LYS A 112 -21.98 6.20 15.78
CA LYS A 112 -22.19 5.55 14.47
C LYS A 112 -22.46 4.06 14.66
N SER A 113 -23.71 3.63 14.48
CA SER A 113 -24.12 2.22 14.60
C SER A 113 -24.47 1.54 13.28
N ASP A 114 -24.82 2.31 12.25
CA ASP A 114 -25.20 1.81 10.92
C ASP A 114 -24.58 2.70 9.83
N LEU A 115 -23.24 2.73 9.82
CA LEU A 115 -22.47 3.58 8.94
C LEU A 115 -22.30 2.92 7.56
N THR A 116 -22.75 3.61 6.51
CA THR A 116 -22.48 3.23 5.12
C THR A 116 -21.60 4.27 4.46
N ILE A 117 -20.51 3.83 3.81
CA ILE A 117 -19.57 4.70 3.10
C ILE A 117 -19.33 4.12 1.70
N ASP A 118 -19.35 4.99 0.69
CA ASP A 118 -19.00 4.62 -0.68
C ASP A 118 -17.50 4.34 -0.80
N PHE A 119 -17.15 3.11 -1.20
CA PHE A 119 -15.79 2.71 -1.49
C PHE A 119 -15.53 2.76 -3.01
N ASN A 120 -14.83 3.80 -3.44
CA ASN A 120 -14.48 3.99 -4.84
C ASN A 120 -13.13 3.33 -5.15
N TYR A 121 -13.14 2.31 -6.00
CA TYR A 121 -11.93 1.62 -6.45
C TYR A 121 -11.86 1.62 -7.99
N PRO A 122 -10.83 2.25 -8.60
CA PRO A 122 -10.73 2.28 -10.04
C PRO A 122 -10.34 0.89 -10.57
N THR A 123 -11.24 0.27 -11.35
CA THR A 123 -11.02 -1.07 -11.92
C THR A 123 -10.29 -1.03 -13.27
N ASN A 124 -10.22 0.12 -13.93
CA ASN A 124 -9.62 0.31 -15.26
C ASN A 124 -8.41 1.26 -15.27
N VAL A 125 -7.54 1.17 -14.27
CA VAL A 125 -6.26 1.90 -14.27
C VAL A 125 -5.15 1.05 -14.87
N SER A 126 -4.80 1.34 -16.13
CA SER A 126 -3.49 0.92 -16.66
C SER A 126 -2.43 1.84 -16.04
N ARG A 127 -1.58 1.29 -15.18
CA ARG A 127 -0.38 2.01 -14.73
C ARG A 127 0.61 2.01 -15.91
N PRO A 128 0.96 3.18 -16.49
CA PRO A 128 1.94 3.24 -17.57
C PRO A 128 3.29 2.65 -17.17
#